data_AF-A0A176ZIX6-F1
#
_entry.id   AF-A0A176ZIX6-F1
#
_cell.length_a   1.000
_cell.length_b   1.000
_cell.length_c   1.000
_cell.angle_alpha   90.00
_cell.angle_beta   90.00
_cell.angle_gamma   90.00
#
_symmetry.space_group_name_H-M   'P 1'
#
loop_
_entity.id
_entity.type
_entity.pdbx_description
1 polymer ?
#
loop_
_entity_poly.entity_id
_entity_poly.type
_entity_poly.pdbx_seq_one_letter_code
_entity_poly.pdbx_strand_id
1 'polypeptide(L)'
;MKKLLGGFAAIVMSTTISGAPAHAQSKNSTPHALDCMAKAGFTHDMWVARRAGTNAQVAQYIACRDGVSVSQAKQTGRSDGNFDTFKPSKSSK
;
A
#
# COMPACT_ATOMS: atom_id res chain seq x y z
N MET A 1 24.67 -32.93 -43.38
CA MET A 1 25.73 -31.90 -43.53
C MET A 1 25.11 -30.53 -43.27
N LYS A 2 25.88 -29.62 -42.62
CA LYS A 2 25.57 -28.22 -42.19
C LYS A 2 24.81 -28.19 -40.84
N LYS A 3 25.41 -28.05 -39.64
CA LYS A 3 26.42 -27.12 -39.07
C LYS A 3 26.11 -25.64 -39.33
N LEU A 4 25.66 -24.96 -38.27
CA LEU A 4 25.72 -23.50 -37.97
C LEU A 4 25.29 -23.38 -36.48
N LEU A 5 26.19 -23.47 -35.50
CA LEU A 5 26.93 -22.36 -34.87
C LEU A 5 26.32 -20.97 -35.10
N GLY A 6 25.86 -20.35 -34.01
CA GLY A 6 25.39 -18.97 -33.98
C GLY A 6 24.99 -18.58 -32.57
N GLY A 7 25.99 -18.38 -31.70
CA GLY A 7 25.77 -17.84 -30.36
C GLY A 7 25.22 -16.41 -30.44
N PHE A 8 24.10 -16.19 -29.75
CA PHE A 8 23.69 -14.87 -29.30
C PHE A 8 23.41 -14.98 -27.81
N ALA A 9 24.41 -14.60 -27.02
CA ALA A 9 24.24 -14.29 -25.61
C ALA A 9 23.43 -12.99 -25.51
N ALA A 10 22.09 -13.10 -25.55
CA ALA A 10 21.21 -12.02 -25.15
C ALA A 10 20.96 -12.15 -23.65
N ILE A 11 21.75 -11.40 -22.87
CA ILE A 11 21.45 -11.08 -21.48
C ILE A 11 20.15 -10.27 -21.49
N VAL A 12 19.02 -10.94 -21.33
CA VAL A 12 17.75 -10.25 -21.07
C VAL A 12 17.64 -10.14 -19.56
N MET A 13 17.85 -8.90 -19.10
CA MET A 13 17.59 -8.39 -17.76
C MET A 13 16.51 -9.18 -17.02
N SER A 14 16.93 -9.89 -15.97
CA SER A 14 16.05 -10.35 -14.91
C SER A 14 15.41 -9.13 -14.26
N THR A 15 14.21 -8.76 -14.72
CA THR A 15 13.33 -7.90 -13.94
C THR A 15 12.83 -8.73 -12.76
N THR A 16 13.59 -8.69 -11.67
CA THR A 16 13.05 -9.05 -10.36
C THR A 16 11.92 -8.06 -10.08
N ILE A 17 10.71 -8.41 -10.48
CA ILE A 17 9.50 -7.79 -9.96
C ILE A 17 9.51 -8.16 -8.49
N SER A 18 10.03 -7.24 -7.67
CA SER A 18 9.79 -7.21 -6.24
C SER A 18 8.29 -7.01 -6.06
N GLY A 19 7.54 -8.10 -6.19
CA GLY A 19 6.16 -8.19 -5.77
C GLY A 19 6.16 -7.98 -4.27
N ALA A 20 5.89 -6.75 -3.85
CA ALA A 20 5.54 -6.45 -2.48
C ALA A 20 4.49 -7.47 -2.02
N PRO A 21 4.54 -7.94 -0.76
CA PRO A 21 3.71 -9.05 -0.31
C PRO A 21 2.23 -8.70 -0.53
N ALA A 22 1.59 -9.43 -1.44
CA ALA A 22 0.17 -9.31 -1.77
C ALA A 22 -0.74 -9.61 -0.56
N HIS A 23 -0.17 -10.06 0.56
CA HIS A 23 -0.87 -10.36 1.81
C HIS A 23 -1.38 -9.12 2.55
N ALA A 24 -0.91 -7.91 2.20
CA ALA A 24 -1.52 -6.68 2.71
C ALA A 24 -2.74 -6.24 1.89
N GLN A 25 -2.85 -6.60 0.59
CA GLN A 25 -3.93 -6.10 -0.26
C GLN A 25 -5.28 -6.77 0.02
N SER A 26 -5.32 -8.08 0.31
CA SER A 26 -6.58 -8.81 0.46
C SER A 26 -7.46 -8.28 1.60
N LYS A 27 -6.86 -7.86 2.72
CA LYS A 27 -7.58 -7.29 3.87
C LYS A 27 -8.14 -5.89 3.59
N ASN A 28 -7.53 -5.15 2.66
CA ASN A 28 -7.86 -3.76 2.39
C ASN A 28 -8.91 -3.58 1.27
N SER A 29 -9.17 -4.62 0.49
CA SER A 29 -10.13 -4.60 -0.63
C SER A 29 -11.46 -5.29 -0.33
N THR A 30 -11.72 -5.69 0.92
CA THR A 30 -13.00 -6.28 1.33
C THR A 30 -14.10 -5.22 1.41
N PRO A 31 -15.40 -5.57 1.26
CA PRO A 31 -16.49 -4.60 1.41
C PRO A 31 -16.45 -3.86 2.76
N HIS A 32 -16.12 -4.56 3.85
CA HIS A 32 -15.93 -3.96 5.18
C HIS A 32 -14.79 -2.94 5.20
N ALA A 33 -13.65 -3.29 4.62
CA ALA A 33 -12.52 -2.36 4.56
C ALA A 33 -12.85 -1.11 3.73
N LEU A 34 -13.54 -1.26 2.59
CA LEU A 34 -13.95 -0.14 1.76
C LEU A 34 -14.93 0.80 2.48
N ASP A 35 -15.88 0.25 3.24
CA ASP A 35 -16.79 1.05 4.08
C ASP A 35 -16.03 1.79 5.21
N CYS A 36 -15.09 1.11 5.87
CA CYS A 36 -14.23 1.74 6.87
C CYS A 36 -13.34 2.86 6.28
N MET A 37 -12.84 2.70 5.05
CA MET A 37 -12.08 3.76 4.36
C MET A 37 -12.97 4.96 4.03
N ALA A 38 -14.19 4.72 3.53
CA ALA A 38 -15.15 5.77 3.25
C ALA A 38 -15.51 6.56 4.53
N LYS A 39 -15.74 5.87 5.65
CA LYS A 39 -15.94 6.49 6.98
C LYS A 39 -14.74 7.31 7.45
N ALA A 40 -13.53 6.86 7.16
CA ALA A 40 -12.29 7.59 7.47
C ALA A 40 -11.98 8.72 6.47
N GLY A 41 -12.73 8.85 5.39
CA GLY A 41 -12.62 9.92 4.41
C GLY A 41 -11.49 9.76 3.40
N PHE A 42 -11.16 8.53 2.99
CA PHE A 42 -10.23 8.27 1.88
C PHE A 42 -10.63 7.03 1.06
N THR A 43 -10.00 6.84 -0.10
CA THR A 43 -10.28 5.71 -1.01
C THR A 43 -9.23 4.60 -0.91
N HIS A 44 -9.56 3.42 -1.42
CA HIS A 44 -8.60 2.31 -1.54
C HIS A 44 -7.36 2.70 -2.34
N ASP A 45 -7.51 3.46 -3.41
CA ASP A 45 -6.36 3.92 -4.22
C ASP A 45 -5.45 4.84 -3.42
N MET A 46 -6.00 5.72 -2.59
CA MET A 46 -5.20 6.56 -1.68
C MET A 46 -4.42 5.70 -0.69
N TRP A 47 -5.02 4.64 -0.15
CA TRP A 47 -4.37 3.70 0.76
C TRP A 47 -3.21 2.94 0.11
N VAL A 48 -3.43 2.38 -1.09
CA VAL A 48 -2.40 1.66 -1.85
C VAL A 48 -1.26 2.58 -2.25
N ALA A 49 -1.57 3.83 -2.64
CA ALA A 49 -0.58 4.86 -2.98
C ALA A 49 0.18 5.42 -1.77
N ARG A 50 -0.11 4.96 -0.54
CA ARG A 50 0.41 5.50 0.73
C ARG A 50 0.14 6.99 0.93
N ARG A 51 -0.99 7.45 0.39
CA ARG A 51 -1.53 8.81 0.47
C ARG A 51 -2.85 8.85 1.23
N ALA A 52 -3.17 7.81 2.01
CA ALA A 52 -4.23 7.90 3.00
C ALA A 52 -3.90 9.09 3.91
N GLY A 53 -4.89 9.95 4.18
CA GLY A 53 -4.70 11.32 4.64
C GLY A 53 -3.99 11.46 5.99
N THR A 54 -4.62 12.12 6.96
CA THR A 54 -3.96 12.34 8.25
C THR A 54 -3.78 11.03 9.02
N ASN A 55 -2.80 11.01 9.94
CA ASN A 55 -2.61 9.93 10.90
C ASN A 55 -3.89 9.55 11.66
N ALA A 56 -4.77 10.51 11.92
CA ALA A 56 -6.07 10.28 12.55
C ALA A 56 -6.99 9.43 11.66
N GLN A 57 -7.05 9.74 10.37
CA GLN A 57 -7.84 8.98 9.40
C GLN A 57 -7.31 7.55 9.24
N VAL A 58 -5.99 7.40 9.12
CA VAL A 58 -5.34 6.08 9.03
C VAL A 58 -5.61 5.24 10.28
N ALA A 59 -5.52 5.83 11.48
CA ALA A 59 -5.83 5.13 12.72
C ALA A 59 -7.32 4.75 12.83
N GLN A 60 -8.25 5.63 12.42
CA GLN A 60 -9.68 5.33 12.38
C GLN A 60 -10.00 4.16 11.45
N TYR A 61 -9.42 4.17 10.25
CA TYR A 61 -9.58 3.08 9.29
C TYR A 61 -9.13 1.74 9.88
N ILE A 62 -7.91 1.68 10.42
CA ILE A 62 -7.36 0.43 10.97
C ILE A 62 -8.17 -0.04 12.17
N ALA A 63 -8.60 0.87 13.05
CA ALA A 63 -9.47 0.54 14.18
C ALA A 63 -10.80 -0.09 13.70
N CYS A 64 -11.41 0.47 12.66
CA CYS A 64 -12.64 -0.05 12.05
C CYS A 64 -12.42 -1.40 11.35
N ARG A 65 -11.37 -1.52 10.52
CA ARG A 65 -11.06 -2.73 9.75
C ARG A 65 -10.76 -3.92 10.66
N ASP A 66 -9.93 -3.70 11.67
CA ASP A 66 -9.38 -4.78 12.51
C ASP A 66 -10.17 -4.95 13.82
N GLY A 67 -11.12 -4.06 14.14
CA GLY A 67 -11.90 -4.11 15.39
C GLY A 67 -11.07 -3.85 16.64
N VAL A 68 -10.03 -3.01 16.54
CA VAL A 68 -9.06 -2.73 17.60
C VAL A 68 -9.15 -1.31 18.14
N SER A 69 -8.52 -1.06 19.28
CA SER A 69 -8.42 0.30 19.82
C SER A 69 -7.59 1.23 18.91
N VAL A 70 -7.85 2.53 18.99
CA VAL A 70 -7.08 3.55 18.26
C VAL A 70 -5.58 3.49 18.60
N SER A 71 -5.22 3.12 19.84
CA SER A 71 -3.82 2.98 20.24
C SER A 71 -3.12 1.85 19.47
N GLN A 72 -3.74 0.67 19.39
CA GLN A 72 -3.24 -0.46 18.61
C GLN A 72 -3.22 -0.13 17.12
N ALA A 73 -4.25 0.55 16.62
CA ALA A 73 -4.35 0.97 15.23
C ALA A 73 -3.19 1.88 14.79
N LYS A 74 -2.72 2.80 15.65
CA LYS A 74 -1.56 3.64 15.39
C LYS A 74 -0.28 2.82 15.18
N GLN A 75 -0.10 1.76 15.98
CA GLN A 75 1.08 0.89 15.87
C GLN A 75 1.04 0.06 14.58
N THR A 76 -0.12 -0.47 14.22
CA THR A 76 -0.32 -1.14 12.92
C THR A 76 -0.10 -0.17 11.76
N GLY A 77 -0.61 1.06 11.83
CA GLY A 77 -0.48 2.04 10.76
C GLY A 77 0.97 2.46 10.46
N ARG A 78 1.81 2.54 11.51
CA ARG A 78 3.27 2.73 11.36
C ARG A 78 3.91 1.55 10.63
N SER A 79 3.48 0.33 10.92
CA SER A 79 3.98 -0.89 10.29
C SER A 79 3.51 -1.04 8.84
N ASP A 80 2.27 -0.65 8.55
CA ASP A 80 1.68 -0.64 7.20
C ASP A 80 2.29 0.48 6.31
N GLY A 81 3.11 1.38 6.88
CA GLY A 81 3.79 2.45 6.14
C GLY A 81 2.86 3.54 5.59
N ASN A 82 1.66 3.65 6.16
CA ASN A 82 0.66 4.69 5.84
C ASN A 82 0.58 5.79 6.93
N PHE A 83 1.34 5.66 8.01
CA PHE A 83 1.50 6.69 9.02
C PHE A 83 2.64 7.66 8.66
N ASP A 84 2.48 8.94 8.99
CA ASP A 84 3.46 10.01 8.78
C ASP A 84 3.86 10.25 7.31
N THR A 85 3.12 9.67 6.36
CA THR A 85 3.36 9.83 4.91
C THR A 85 2.66 11.05 4.33
N PHE A 86 1.55 11.49 4.95
CA PHE A 86 0.86 12.70 4.54
C PHE A 86 1.62 13.94 5.00
N LYS A 87 2.40 14.52 4.09
CA LYS A 87 2.85 15.90 4.21
C LYS A 87 1.78 16.79 3.57
N PRO A 88 0.99 17.56 4.32
CA PRO A 88 0.22 18.62 3.70
C PRO A 88 1.23 19.50 2.96
N SER A 89 1.09 19.61 1.64
CA SER A 89 1.85 20.61 0.89
C SER A 89 1.61 21.92 1.61
N LYS A 90 2.66 22.52 2.19
CA LYS A 90 2.54 23.82 2.85
C LYS A 90 1.88 24.72 1.83
N SER A 91 0.63 25.10 2.09
CA SER A 91 -0.03 26.14 1.34
C SER A 91 0.76 27.39 1.69
N SER A 92 1.73 27.74 0.84
CA SER A 92 2.40 29.03 0.90
C SER A 92 1.30 30.08 0.77
N LYS A 93 0.97 30.73 1.88
CA LYS A 93 0.34 32.04 1.87
C LYS A 93 1.45 33.08 1.82
#